data_AF-G0MZ14-F1
#
_entry.id   AF-G0MZ14-F1
#
_cell.length_a   1.000
_cell.length_b   1.000
_cell.length_c   1.000
_cell.angle_alpha   90.00
_cell.angle_beta   90.00
_cell.angle_gamma   90.00
#
_symmetry.space_group_name_H-M   'P 1'
#
loop_
_entity.id
_entity.type
_entity.pdbx_description
1 polymer ?
#
loop_
_entity_poly.entity_id
_entity_poly.type
_entity_poly.pdbx_seq_one_letter_code
_entity_poly.pdbx_strand_id
1 'polypeptide(L)'
;MSCGVPFMICYSFTCKQCRHSAEEWKAKKADLTHMCVTVFATLTAEKLKSEGKLSPDIVPDDFTYLSLKEIVVPYMNNNWDLLTMIKQKKDWDQNLASALLKEKNVFIQHEEDDDLFALAEKNLSLLGPMHDFVKQIGKRQAPERENREPRELPPIEGPKTRGATKRRHAEAPVPGKKQKLAAEYTSTAAPGGALVDVPYSKDGIRYYLTERDPNVPEDPDWNAIVIPPHYHRMSLHDFVSVSTNDHAYQLHISNLTITGHEGYAMARASHGVAKGTWYFEVNFDDQPDDSHIRIGWSTCHAVLQAPVGYNKFSYGWRSKYGTKFHEAKGKKYHAGGFKKGDVLGCLIHLPVDKKTLVPPNQSSESYLPPHHKNSLLINYKSNNFFEVHEEYAQIAKNLREAPGSYIEFFHNGKSCGKAYENIYEGYYFPAVSIFHGATVTYNFGPKLKNLPEGATPIQARAEEQLYEQTLSDILYLATTDGLNLNPVPPKREVKREVKQELEETAD
;
A
#
# COMPACT_ATOMS: atom_id res chain seq x y z
N MET A 1 -8.78 -33.63 12.31
CA MET A 1 -8.50 -33.96 10.89
C MET A 1 -9.24 -32.93 10.05
N SER A 2 -8.60 -31.82 9.68
CA SER A 2 -9.17 -30.84 8.75
C SER A 2 -9.08 -31.41 7.34
N CYS A 3 -10.17 -32.00 6.86
CA CYS A 3 -10.25 -32.47 5.50
C CYS A 3 -10.40 -31.24 4.58
N GLY A 4 -9.40 -30.95 3.75
CA GLY A 4 -9.52 -29.91 2.73
C GLY A 4 -10.55 -30.29 1.67
N VAL A 5 -11.14 -29.29 1.00
CA VAL A 5 -12.04 -29.53 -0.13
C VAL A 5 -11.19 -29.95 -1.35
N PRO A 6 -11.41 -31.14 -1.93
CA PRO A 6 -10.67 -31.56 -3.13
C PRO A 6 -11.08 -30.71 -4.35
N PHE A 7 -10.31 -30.78 -5.43
CA PHE A 7 -10.60 -30.06 -6.69
C PHE A 7 -10.71 -28.53 -6.56
N MET A 8 -10.05 -27.89 -5.59
CA MET A 8 -9.96 -26.43 -5.57
C MET A 8 -9.38 -25.91 -6.89
N ILE A 9 -10.09 -25.00 -7.57
CA ILE A 9 -9.66 -24.45 -8.87
C ILE A 9 -9.19 -23.00 -8.80
N CYS A 10 -9.49 -22.30 -7.70
CA CYS A 10 -9.19 -20.87 -7.55
C CYS A 10 -7.82 -20.65 -6.89
N TYR A 11 -6.76 -21.13 -7.53
CA TYR A 11 -5.40 -20.84 -7.11
C TYR A 11 -4.48 -20.59 -8.32
N SER A 12 -3.30 -20.03 -8.07
CA SER A 12 -2.17 -20.06 -9.01
C SER A 12 -1.00 -20.73 -8.33
N PHE A 13 -0.40 -21.69 -9.02
CA PHE A 13 0.80 -22.39 -8.57
C PHE A 13 1.88 -22.27 -9.62
N THR A 14 3.07 -21.85 -9.19
CA THR A 14 4.29 -21.81 -10.01
C THR A 14 5.30 -22.75 -9.38
N CYS A 15 5.68 -23.81 -10.09
CA CYS A 15 6.65 -24.78 -9.60
C CYS A 15 8.09 -24.27 -9.75
N LYS A 16 9.01 -24.93 -9.05
CA LYS A 16 10.44 -24.60 -9.04
C LYS A 16 11.13 -24.71 -10.41
N GLN A 17 10.57 -25.51 -11.32
CA GLN A 17 11.08 -25.64 -12.69
C GLN A 17 10.70 -24.44 -13.56
N CYS A 18 9.51 -23.85 -13.32
CA CYS A 18 9.06 -22.64 -14.02
C CYS A 18 9.64 -21.36 -13.40
N ARG A 19 10.03 -21.39 -12.12
CA ARG A 19 10.70 -20.29 -11.40
C ARG A 19 11.81 -20.85 -10.50
N HIS A 20 13.06 -20.74 -10.95
CA HIS A 20 14.23 -21.36 -10.28
C HIS A 20 14.50 -20.87 -8.85
N SER A 21 13.95 -19.72 -8.44
CA SER A 21 14.20 -19.12 -7.13
C SER A 21 13.32 -19.66 -6.00
N ALA A 22 12.04 -20.00 -6.27
CA ALA A 22 11.08 -20.45 -5.25
C ALA A 22 9.80 -21.01 -5.89
N GLU A 23 9.15 -21.93 -5.18
CA GLU A 23 7.76 -22.33 -5.46
C GLU A 23 6.79 -21.29 -4.90
N GLU A 24 5.74 -20.98 -5.65
CA GLU A 24 4.78 -19.95 -5.27
C GLU A 24 3.35 -20.49 -5.44
N TRP A 25 2.58 -20.48 -4.36
CA TRP A 25 1.16 -20.78 -4.37
C TRP A 25 0.37 -19.57 -3.88
N LYS A 26 -0.68 -19.17 -4.61
CA LYS A 26 -1.57 -18.06 -4.24
C LYS A 26 -3.01 -18.45 -4.46
N ALA A 27 -3.84 -18.33 -3.42
CA ALA A 27 -5.29 -18.42 -3.57
C ALA A 27 -5.82 -17.24 -4.40
N LYS A 28 -6.77 -17.50 -5.29
CA LYS A 28 -7.51 -16.48 -6.03
C LYS A 28 -8.91 -16.38 -5.44
N LYS A 29 -9.52 -15.21 -5.57
CA LYS A 29 -10.92 -15.01 -5.17
C LYS A 29 -11.82 -15.94 -6.01
N ALA A 30 -12.58 -16.79 -5.34
CA ALA A 30 -13.58 -17.64 -5.98
C ALA A 30 -14.93 -16.91 -6.03
N ASP A 31 -15.46 -16.72 -7.25
CA ASP A 31 -16.85 -16.30 -7.44
C ASP A 31 -17.80 -17.50 -7.29
N LEU A 32 -19.10 -17.25 -7.15
CA LEU A 32 -20.12 -18.28 -6.89
C LEU A 32 -20.03 -19.47 -7.85
N THR A 33 -19.94 -19.21 -9.16
CA THR A 33 -19.80 -20.24 -10.19
C THR A 33 -18.54 -21.10 -10.02
N HIS A 34 -17.42 -20.49 -9.61
CA HIS A 34 -16.17 -21.22 -9.39
C HIS A 34 -16.25 -22.11 -8.14
N MET A 35 -16.93 -21.64 -7.09
CA MET A 35 -17.23 -22.47 -5.93
C MET A 35 -18.09 -23.68 -6.34
N CYS A 36 -19.11 -23.46 -7.18
CA CYS A 36 -19.93 -24.56 -7.70
C CYS A 36 -19.11 -25.59 -8.47
N VAL A 37 -18.16 -25.20 -9.32
CA VAL A 37 -17.31 -26.19 -10.02
C VAL A 37 -16.52 -27.06 -9.03
N THR A 38 -15.95 -26.45 -8.00
CA THR A 38 -15.20 -27.17 -6.95
C THR A 38 -16.11 -28.14 -6.18
N VAL A 39 -17.32 -27.68 -5.82
CA VAL A 39 -18.29 -28.45 -5.05
C VAL A 39 -18.85 -29.61 -5.86
N PHE A 40 -19.27 -29.38 -7.11
CA PHE A 40 -19.77 -30.43 -7.98
C PHE A 40 -18.70 -31.49 -8.27
N ALA A 41 -17.45 -31.07 -8.49
CA ALA A 41 -16.34 -32.01 -8.73
C ALA A 41 -16.09 -32.88 -7.49
N THR A 42 -16.09 -32.26 -6.30
CA THR A 42 -15.93 -32.94 -5.02
C THR A 42 -17.04 -33.97 -4.79
N LEU A 43 -18.30 -33.55 -4.87
CA LEU A 43 -19.46 -34.41 -4.63
C LEU A 43 -19.58 -35.51 -5.68
N THR A 44 -19.23 -35.21 -6.95
CA THR A 44 -19.17 -36.22 -8.02
C THR A 44 -18.11 -37.27 -7.71
N ALA A 45 -16.91 -36.86 -7.30
CA ALA A 45 -15.85 -37.79 -6.92
C ALA A 45 -16.25 -38.66 -5.72
N GLU A 46 -16.89 -38.07 -4.70
CA GLU A 46 -17.38 -38.80 -3.52
C GLU A 46 -18.44 -39.83 -3.91
N LYS A 47 -19.40 -39.47 -4.76
CA LYS A 47 -20.44 -40.38 -5.24
C LYS A 47 -19.84 -41.52 -6.07
N LEU A 48 -18.98 -41.21 -7.05
CA LEU A 48 -18.28 -42.22 -7.86
C LEU A 48 -17.42 -43.15 -7.00
N LYS A 49 -16.77 -42.61 -5.95
CA LYS A 49 -15.99 -43.40 -5.00
C LYS A 49 -16.87 -44.37 -4.21
N SER A 50 -18.03 -43.91 -3.75
CA SER A 50 -18.99 -44.75 -3.02
C SER A 50 -19.58 -45.88 -3.87
N GLU A 51 -19.70 -45.66 -5.18
CA GLU A 51 -20.16 -46.65 -6.16
C GLU A 51 -19.03 -47.56 -6.67
N GLY A 52 -17.78 -47.34 -6.24
CA GLY A 52 -16.60 -48.08 -6.71
C GLY A 52 -16.19 -47.76 -8.15
N LYS A 53 -16.68 -46.65 -8.72
CA LYS A 53 -16.46 -46.22 -10.11
C LYS A 53 -15.42 -45.12 -10.27
N LEU A 54 -14.85 -44.60 -9.19
CA LEU A 54 -13.81 -43.57 -9.26
C LEU A 54 -12.47 -44.21 -9.67
N SER A 55 -12.00 -43.89 -10.88
CA SER A 55 -10.72 -44.35 -11.42
C SER A 55 -9.97 -43.20 -12.08
N PRO A 56 -8.63 -43.11 -11.95
CA PRO A 56 -7.82 -42.15 -12.70
C PRO A 56 -7.73 -42.47 -14.21
N ASP A 57 -7.99 -43.72 -14.59
CA ASP A 57 -7.82 -44.21 -15.98
C ASP A 57 -9.15 -44.40 -16.72
N ILE A 58 -10.29 -44.28 -16.03
CA ILE A 58 -11.63 -44.53 -16.60
C ILE A 58 -12.52 -43.33 -16.34
N VAL A 59 -12.98 -42.69 -17.42
CA VAL A 59 -13.95 -41.59 -17.37
C VAL A 59 -15.37 -42.19 -17.42
N PRO A 60 -16.29 -41.80 -16.52
CA PRO A 60 -17.67 -42.28 -16.56
C PRO A 60 -18.38 -41.94 -17.87
N ASP A 61 -19.18 -42.86 -18.40
CA ASP A 61 -19.99 -42.64 -19.61
C ASP A 61 -21.19 -41.72 -19.34
N ASP A 62 -21.77 -41.78 -18.14
CA ASP A 62 -22.94 -41.00 -17.74
C ASP A 62 -22.59 -39.76 -16.91
N PHE A 63 -23.45 -38.74 -16.97
CA PHE A 63 -23.34 -37.56 -16.12
C PHE A 63 -23.77 -37.87 -14.69
N THR A 64 -23.01 -37.37 -13.71
CA THR A 64 -23.38 -37.49 -12.30
C THR A 64 -24.23 -36.29 -11.90
N TYR A 65 -25.55 -36.47 -11.92
CA TYR A 65 -26.49 -35.44 -11.49
C TYR A 65 -26.57 -35.33 -9.95
N LEU A 66 -26.62 -34.09 -9.47
CA LEU A 66 -26.70 -33.69 -8.07
C LEU A 66 -27.84 -32.70 -7.87
N SER A 67 -28.65 -32.90 -6.83
CA SER A 67 -29.71 -31.97 -6.43
C SER A 67 -29.10 -30.69 -5.85
N LEU A 68 -29.54 -29.54 -6.36
CA LEU A 68 -29.14 -28.25 -5.82
C LEU A 68 -29.62 -28.07 -4.38
N LYS A 69 -30.90 -28.36 -4.12
CA LYS A 69 -31.53 -28.12 -2.81
C LYS A 69 -31.07 -29.10 -1.73
N GLU A 70 -30.97 -30.39 -2.07
CA GLU A 70 -30.74 -31.45 -1.08
C GLU A 70 -29.26 -31.74 -0.85
N ILE A 71 -28.40 -31.48 -1.85
CA ILE A 71 -26.98 -31.87 -1.79
C ILE A 71 -26.06 -30.65 -1.85
N VAL A 72 -26.15 -29.86 -2.92
CA VAL A 72 -25.16 -28.79 -3.20
C VAL A 72 -25.27 -27.64 -2.20
N VAL A 73 -26.48 -27.13 -1.95
CA VAL A 73 -26.69 -26.01 -1.02
C VAL A 73 -26.30 -26.38 0.42
N PRO A 74 -26.72 -27.53 0.99
CA PRO A 74 -26.26 -27.96 2.31
C PRO A 74 -24.75 -28.13 2.39
N TYR A 75 -24.11 -28.71 1.37
CA TYR A 75 -22.65 -28.85 1.33
C TYR A 75 -21.95 -27.49 1.34
N MET A 76 -22.41 -26.55 0.51
CA MET A 76 -21.85 -25.20 0.45
C MET A 76 -22.05 -24.44 1.76
N ASN A 77 -23.20 -24.58 2.42
CA ASN A 77 -23.43 -23.96 3.74
C ASN A 77 -22.47 -24.50 4.80
N ASN A 78 -22.22 -25.81 4.80
CA ASN A 78 -21.34 -26.44 5.79
C ASN A 78 -19.85 -26.18 5.54
N ASN A 79 -19.46 -25.90 4.29
CA ASN A 79 -18.07 -25.73 3.88
C ASN A 79 -17.76 -24.33 3.35
N TRP A 80 -18.61 -23.33 3.65
CA TRP A 80 -18.51 -22.00 3.04
C TRP A 80 -17.14 -21.35 3.27
N ASP A 81 -16.63 -21.42 4.50
CA ASP A 81 -15.33 -20.85 4.89
C ASP A 81 -14.13 -21.58 4.25
N LEU A 82 -14.32 -22.83 3.80
CA LEU A 82 -13.30 -23.59 3.08
C LEU A 82 -13.30 -23.27 1.58
N LEU A 83 -14.46 -22.87 1.03
CA LEU A 83 -14.62 -22.55 -0.38
C LEU A 83 -14.22 -21.10 -0.71
N THR A 84 -14.41 -20.17 0.23
CA THR A 84 -14.15 -18.74 -0.02
C THR A 84 -13.96 -17.93 1.26
N MET A 85 -13.29 -16.78 1.13
CA MET A 85 -13.18 -15.75 2.19
C MET A 85 -14.32 -14.72 2.13
N ILE A 86 -15.27 -14.88 1.20
CA ILE A 86 -16.41 -13.97 1.05
C ILE A 86 -17.45 -14.30 2.11
N LYS A 87 -17.90 -13.29 2.87
CA LYS A 87 -18.98 -13.46 3.85
C LYS A 87 -20.26 -13.99 3.20
N GLN A 88 -20.81 -15.07 3.74
CA GLN A 88 -22.05 -15.66 3.26
C GLN A 88 -23.24 -14.70 3.43
N LYS A 89 -24.02 -14.52 2.35
CA LYS A 89 -25.30 -13.78 2.40
C LYS A 89 -26.43 -14.73 2.80
N LYS A 90 -27.49 -14.22 3.43
CA LYS A 90 -28.61 -15.06 3.91
C LYS A 90 -29.43 -15.72 2.78
N ASP A 91 -29.31 -15.18 1.58
CA ASP A 91 -30.12 -15.40 0.40
C ASP A 91 -29.24 -15.66 -0.84
N TRP A 92 -28.06 -16.25 -0.63
CA TRP A 92 -27.05 -16.45 -1.67
C TRP A 92 -27.47 -17.45 -2.76
N ASP A 93 -28.34 -18.39 -2.42
CA ASP A 93 -28.76 -19.54 -3.23
C ASP A 93 -30.00 -19.25 -4.10
N GLN A 94 -30.73 -18.16 -3.85
CA GLN A 94 -31.97 -17.80 -4.58
C GLN A 94 -31.79 -17.73 -6.10
N ASN A 95 -30.60 -17.37 -6.57
CA ASN A 95 -30.28 -17.24 -7.99
C ASN A 95 -29.31 -18.33 -8.50
N LEU A 96 -29.11 -19.40 -7.73
CA LEU A 96 -28.10 -20.42 -8.02
C LEU A 96 -28.39 -21.14 -9.35
N ALA A 97 -29.60 -21.70 -9.52
CA ALA A 97 -29.98 -22.39 -10.75
C ALA A 97 -29.84 -21.48 -11.99
N SER A 98 -30.32 -20.23 -11.89
CA SER A 98 -30.18 -19.21 -12.95
C SER A 98 -28.72 -18.84 -13.27
N ALA A 99 -27.81 -18.95 -12.30
CA ALA A 99 -26.39 -18.70 -12.50
C ALA A 99 -25.71 -19.88 -13.23
N LEU A 100 -26.06 -21.12 -12.86
CA LEU A 100 -25.53 -22.32 -13.52
C LEU A 100 -26.01 -22.42 -14.98
N LEU A 101 -27.29 -22.08 -15.24
CA LEU A 101 -27.87 -22.08 -16.59
C LEU A 101 -27.23 -21.08 -17.56
N LYS A 102 -26.58 -20.03 -17.05
CA LYS A 102 -25.81 -19.09 -17.89
C LYS A 102 -24.49 -19.69 -18.38
N GLU A 103 -23.99 -20.70 -17.69
CA GLU A 103 -22.68 -21.33 -17.92
C GLU A 103 -22.88 -22.73 -18.50
N LYS A 104 -23.61 -22.83 -19.62
CA LYS A 104 -24.00 -24.09 -20.29
C LYS A 104 -22.82 -24.96 -20.73
N ASN A 105 -21.65 -24.35 -20.89
CA ASN A 105 -20.41 -25.07 -21.22
C ASN A 105 -19.80 -25.77 -20.01
N VAL A 106 -20.27 -25.46 -18.79
CA VAL A 106 -19.69 -25.92 -17.53
C VAL A 106 -20.68 -26.79 -16.77
N PHE A 107 -21.97 -26.44 -16.79
CA PHE A 107 -23.03 -27.15 -16.08
C PHE A 107 -24.12 -27.61 -17.05
N ILE A 108 -24.63 -28.83 -16.81
CA ILE A 108 -25.70 -29.45 -17.58
C ILE A 108 -26.87 -29.68 -16.62
N GLN A 109 -28.06 -29.20 -17.00
CA GLN A 109 -29.30 -29.47 -16.27
C GLN A 109 -29.93 -30.77 -16.79
N HIS A 110 -30.58 -31.55 -15.92
CA HIS A 110 -31.33 -32.74 -16.32
C HIS A 110 -32.59 -32.34 -17.10
N GLU A 111 -33.00 -33.15 -18.08
CA GLU A 111 -34.13 -32.81 -18.98
C GLU A 111 -35.50 -32.84 -18.28
N GLU A 112 -35.65 -33.69 -17.26
CA GLU A 112 -36.93 -33.93 -16.57
C GLU A 112 -37.02 -33.28 -15.18
N ASP A 113 -35.90 -32.83 -14.60
CA ASP A 113 -35.85 -32.30 -13.24
C ASP A 113 -34.99 -31.04 -13.17
N ASP A 114 -35.65 -29.91 -12.90
CA ASP A 114 -35.02 -28.60 -12.84
C ASP A 114 -34.04 -28.43 -11.67
N ASP A 115 -34.08 -29.30 -10.66
CA ASP A 115 -33.20 -29.25 -9.49
C ASP A 115 -31.88 -30.03 -9.69
N LEU A 116 -31.82 -30.87 -10.72
CA LEU A 116 -30.68 -31.75 -10.99
C LEU A 116 -29.70 -31.12 -11.98
N PHE A 117 -28.46 -30.96 -11.54
CA PHE A 117 -27.36 -30.46 -12.38
C PHE A 117 -26.17 -31.41 -12.33
N ALA A 118 -25.34 -31.39 -13.37
CA ALA A 118 -24.07 -32.11 -13.46
C ALA A 118 -22.97 -31.19 -14.02
N LEU A 119 -21.70 -31.55 -13.80
CA LEU A 119 -20.60 -30.95 -14.53
C LEU A 119 -20.56 -31.49 -15.96
N ALA A 120 -20.29 -30.59 -16.92
CA ALA A 120 -20.05 -30.97 -18.31
C ALA A 120 -18.74 -31.77 -18.47
N GLU A 121 -17.75 -31.54 -17.60
CA GLU A 121 -16.50 -32.28 -17.57
C GLU A 121 -16.68 -33.58 -16.78
N LYS A 122 -16.57 -34.72 -17.47
CA LYS A 122 -16.65 -36.05 -16.86
C LYS A 122 -15.31 -36.51 -16.31
N ASN A 123 -14.20 -36.03 -16.88
CA ASN A 123 -12.86 -36.35 -16.44
C ASN A 123 -12.38 -35.37 -15.35
N LEU A 124 -12.66 -35.71 -14.10
CA LEU A 124 -12.30 -34.87 -12.95
C LEU A 124 -10.78 -34.61 -12.81
N SER A 125 -9.92 -35.44 -13.39
CA SER A 125 -8.45 -35.25 -13.34
C SER A 125 -7.97 -34.05 -14.16
N LEU A 126 -8.77 -33.60 -15.13
CA LEU A 126 -8.47 -32.42 -15.94
C LEU A 126 -8.84 -31.11 -15.21
N LEU A 127 -9.66 -31.20 -14.15
CA LEU A 127 -10.12 -30.03 -13.43
C LEU A 127 -8.98 -29.41 -12.61
N GLY A 128 -8.70 -28.16 -12.95
CA GLY A 128 -7.71 -27.34 -12.26
C GLY A 128 -7.79 -25.89 -12.70
N PRO A 129 -6.95 -25.00 -12.14
CA PRO A 129 -7.00 -23.56 -12.41
C PRO A 129 -6.78 -23.19 -13.89
N MET A 130 -6.17 -24.08 -14.65
CA MET A 130 -5.86 -23.89 -16.07
C MET A 130 -6.86 -24.57 -17.01
N HIS A 131 -7.90 -25.23 -16.47
CA HIS A 131 -8.94 -25.86 -17.26
C HIS A 131 -9.76 -24.81 -18.03
N ASP A 132 -10.19 -25.15 -19.25
CA ASP A 132 -10.80 -24.17 -20.15
C ASP A 132 -12.13 -23.63 -19.63
N PHE A 133 -12.94 -24.46 -18.96
CA PHE A 133 -14.16 -24.01 -18.28
C PHE A 133 -13.88 -22.92 -17.26
N VAL A 134 -12.85 -23.12 -16.43
CA VAL A 134 -12.46 -22.19 -15.36
C VAL A 134 -11.98 -20.86 -15.95
N LYS A 135 -11.30 -20.87 -17.10
CA LYS A 135 -10.84 -19.66 -17.80
C LYS A 135 -11.95 -18.89 -18.50
N GLN A 136 -13.08 -19.54 -18.80
CA GLN A 136 -14.16 -18.97 -19.60
C GLN A 136 -15.32 -18.43 -18.77
N ILE A 137 -15.47 -18.85 -17.50
CA ILE A 137 -16.50 -18.32 -16.58
C ILE A 137 -16.50 -16.79 -16.59
N GLY A 138 -17.67 -16.19 -16.84
CA GLY A 138 -17.85 -14.74 -16.86
C GLY A 138 -17.36 -13.99 -18.11
N LYS A 139 -16.77 -14.67 -19.11
CA LYS A 139 -16.43 -14.06 -20.41
C LYS A 139 -17.60 -14.20 -21.39
N ARG A 140 -17.99 -13.10 -22.05
CA ARG A 140 -19.00 -13.15 -23.12
C ARG A 140 -18.44 -13.93 -24.31
N GLN A 141 -19.16 -14.95 -24.77
CA GLN A 141 -18.85 -15.63 -26.02
C GLN A 141 -18.89 -14.62 -27.17
N ALA A 142 -17.81 -14.57 -27.96
CA ALA A 142 -17.88 -13.94 -29.28
C ALA A 142 -18.79 -14.82 -30.15
N PRO A 143 -19.71 -14.23 -30.94
CA PRO A 143 -20.52 -15.04 -31.86
C PRO A 143 -19.60 -15.79 -32.82
N GLU A 144 -19.85 -17.08 -33.01
CA GLU A 144 -19.16 -17.92 -33.99
C GLU A 144 -19.23 -17.24 -35.36
N ARG A 145 -18.06 -16.84 -35.86
CA ARG A 145 -17.92 -16.41 -37.26
C ARG A 145 -17.86 -17.67 -38.10
N GLU A 146 -19.00 -18.12 -38.60
CA GLU A 146 -19.02 -18.97 -39.79
C GLU A 146 -18.28 -18.26 -40.93
N ASN A 147 -17.37 -19.00 -41.57
CA ASN A 147 -16.64 -18.58 -42.76
C ASN A 147 -17.61 -18.07 -43.83
N ARG A 148 -17.60 -16.76 -44.09
CA ARG A 148 -18.11 -16.19 -45.34
C ARG A 148 -17.07 -15.26 -45.94
N GLU A 149 -16.80 -15.50 -47.22
CA GLU A 149 -15.92 -14.71 -48.08
C GLU A 149 -16.29 -13.22 -48.09
N PRO A 150 -15.33 -12.33 -48.35
CA PRO A 150 -15.53 -10.89 -48.25
C PRO A 150 -16.39 -10.38 -49.41
N ARG A 151 -17.61 -9.90 -49.11
CA ARG A 151 -18.40 -9.09 -50.05
C ARG A 151 -18.50 -7.65 -49.57
N GLU A 152 -18.28 -6.75 -50.53
CA GLU A 152 -18.34 -5.30 -50.42
C GLU A 152 -19.71 -4.82 -49.92
N LEU A 153 -19.70 -3.80 -49.05
CA LEU A 153 -20.90 -3.18 -48.47
C LEU A 153 -21.36 -1.98 -49.32
N PRO A 154 -22.65 -1.87 -49.68
CA PRO A 154 -23.29 -0.60 -50.01
C PRO A 154 -23.98 0.04 -48.78
N PRO A 155 -24.36 1.33 -48.86
CA PRO A 155 -24.61 2.18 -47.69
C PRO A 155 -26.08 2.24 -47.23
N ILE A 156 -26.25 2.16 -45.89
CA ILE A 156 -27.20 2.87 -44.98
C ILE A 156 -28.72 2.62 -45.17
N GLU A 157 -29.45 2.18 -44.11
CA GLU A 157 -30.45 2.98 -43.32
C GLU A 157 -31.39 2.17 -42.37
N GLY A 158 -31.41 2.54 -41.07
CA GLY A 158 -32.50 2.33 -40.09
C GLY A 158 -32.23 1.36 -38.90
N PRO A 159 -32.88 1.50 -37.71
CA PRO A 159 -33.44 2.66 -37.01
C PRO A 159 -32.78 2.95 -35.63
N LYS A 160 -33.04 4.17 -35.14
CA LYS A 160 -32.45 4.83 -33.97
C LYS A 160 -32.89 4.23 -32.62
N THR A 161 -31.94 3.94 -31.71
CA THR A 161 -32.19 3.89 -30.25
C THR A 161 -31.29 4.87 -29.50
N ARG A 162 -31.92 5.53 -28.51
CA ARG A 162 -31.46 6.68 -27.72
C ARG A 162 -30.08 6.48 -27.08
N GLY A 163 -29.07 7.23 -27.54
CA GLY A 163 -27.77 7.32 -26.84
C GLY A 163 -26.62 7.94 -27.62
N ALA A 164 -26.75 8.12 -28.95
CA ALA A 164 -25.63 8.47 -29.83
C ALA A 164 -25.71 9.87 -30.47
N THR A 165 -26.16 10.89 -29.74
CA THR A 165 -26.23 12.28 -30.27
C THR A 165 -25.53 13.29 -29.35
N LYS A 166 -24.26 13.05 -29.00
CA LYS A 166 -23.37 14.11 -28.44
C LYS A 166 -21.87 13.84 -28.60
N ARG A 167 -21.46 13.18 -29.69
CA ARG A 167 -20.06 13.16 -30.14
C ARG A 167 -19.99 13.57 -31.60
N ARG A 168 -20.04 14.88 -31.83
CA ARG A 168 -19.51 15.59 -33.00
C ARG A 168 -19.98 17.04 -32.88
N HIS A 169 -19.22 17.82 -32.13
CA HIS A 169 -18.92 19.22 -32.39
C HIS A 169 -17.77 19.56 -31.42
N ALA A 170 -16.59 19.74 -31.99
CA ALA A 170 -15.42 20.24 -31.29
C ALA A 170 -15.58 21.75 -31.14
N GLU A 171 -15.75 22.22 -29.91
CA GLU A 171 -15.52 23.61 -29.51
C GLU A 171 -14.77 23.63 -28.18
N ALA A 172 -13.98 24.70 -28.01
CA ALA A 172 -12.85 24.91 -27.09
C ALA A 172 -13.07 24.52 -25.61
N PRO A 173 -11.98 24.23 -24.86
CA PRO A 173 -12.08 23.78 -23.48
C PRO A 173 -12.54 24.90 -22.54
N VAL A 174 -13.70 24.71 -21.92
CA VAL A 174 -14.14 25.46 -20.74
C VAL A 174 -13.44 24.89 -19.50
N PRO A 175 -12.81 25.71 -18.65
CA PRO A 175 -12.13 25.24 -17.45
C PRO A 175 -13.15 24.88 -16.37
N GLY A 176 -13.01 23.72 -15.73
CA GLY A 176 -13.82 23.36 -14.56
C GLY A 176 -14.47 21.98 -14.58
N LYS A 177 -13.73 20.92 -14.92
CA LYS A 177 -14.07 19.55 -14.46
C LYS A 177 -12.85 18.91 -13.83
N LYS A 178 -12.96 18.67 -12.52
CA LYS A 178 -12.02 17.89 -11.70
C LYS A 178 -11.55 16.67 -12.48
N GLN A 179 -10.24 16.59 -12.68
CA GLN A 179 -9.58 15.40 -13.18
C GLN A 179 -9.99 14.18 -12.33
N LYS A 180 -10.20 13.07 -13.04
CA LYS A 180 -10.38 11.74 -12.47
C LYS A 180 -9.21 11.47 -11.51
N LEU A 181 -9.55 11.06 -10.28
CA LEU A 181 -8.65 10.79 -9.16
C LEU A 181 -7.33 10.15 -9.60
N ALA A 182 -6.22 10.74 -9.14
CA ALA A 182 -4.90 10.12 -9.11
C ALA A 182 -5.00 8.72 -8.49
N ALA A 183 -4.16 7.78 -8.93
CA ALA A 183 -4.06 6.46 -8.30
C ALA A 183 -3.88 6.63 -6.77
N GLU A 184 -4.56 5.84 -5.94
CA GLU A 184 -4.52 5.97 -4.47
C GLU A 184 -3.26 5.34 -3.83
N TYR A 185 -2.20 5.11 -4.62
CA TYR A 185 -0.96 4.48 -4.20
C TYR A 185 0.25 4.98 -5.00
N THR A 186 1.45 4.80 -4.45
CA THR A 186 2.74 4.95 -5.14
C THR A 186 3.41 3.58 -5.26
N SER A 187 4.07 3.28 -6.37
CA SER A 187 4.85 2.04 -6.50
C SER A 187 6.32 2.27 -6.05
N THR A 188 6.84 1.40 -5.18
CA THR A 188 8.26 1.36 -4.78
C THR A 188 8.84 -0.01 -5.07
N ALA A 189 10.16 -0.13 -5.24
CA ALA A 189 10.81 -1.42 -5.34
C ALA A 189 11.10 -1.95 -3.93
N ALA A 190 10.50 -3.08 -3.55
CA ALA A 190 10.85 -3.78 -2.31
C ALA A 190 12.26 -4.38 -2.37
N PRO A 191 12.87 -4.73 -1.22
CA PRO A 191 14.11 -5.51 -1.19
C PRO A 191 13.97 -6.77 -2.06
N GLY A 192 14.78 -6.86 -3.12
CA GLY A 192 14.67 -7.91 -4.17
C GLY A 192 14.08 -7.44 -5.51
N GLY A 193 13.74 -6.16 -5.67
CA GLY A 193 13.41 -5.54 -6.97
C GLY A 193 11.95 -5.70 -7.42
N ALA A 194 11.10 -6.35 -6.62
CA ALA A 194 9.67 -6.44 -6.91
C ALA A 194 9.00 -5.08 -6.71
N LEU A 195 8.18 -4.64 -7.67
CA LEU A 195 7.36 -3.44 -7.52
C LEU A 195 6.22 -3.70 -6.54
N VAL A 196 6.14 -2.87 -5.50
CA VAL A 196 5.15 -2.90 -4.44
C VAL A 196 4.38 -1.60 -4.46
N ASP A 197 3.06 -1.71 -4.53
CA ASP A 197 2.15 -0.58 -4.46
C ASP A 197 1.89 -0.22 -3.00
N VAL A 198 2.33 0.97 -2.59
CA VAL A 198 2.16 1.50 -1.24
C VAL A 198 1.02 2.52 -1.20
N PRO A 199 0.02 2.37 -0.32
CA PRO A 199 -1.06 3.34 -0.19
C PRO A 199 -0.54 4.74 0.16
N TYR A 200 -1.17 5.78 -0.37
CA TYR A 200 -0.83 7.16 0.02
C TYR A 200 -1.18 7.43 1.49
N SER A 201 -0.28 8.12 2.20
CA SER A 201 -0.55 8.64 3.53
C SER A 201 -1.63 9.73 3.47
N LYS A 202 -2.75 9.54 4.19
CA LYS A 202 -3.90 10.47 4.17
C LYS A 202 -4.50 10.63 5.57
N ASP A 203 -4.99 11.84 5.88
CA ASP A 203 -5.79 12.13 7.08
C ASP A 203 -5.11 11.74 8.42
N GLY A 204 -3.77 11.83 8.47
CA GLY A 204 -2.99 11.45 9.66
C GLY A 204 -2.65 9.96 9.75
N ILE A 205 -3.00 9.17 8.73
CA ILE A 205 -2.65 7.75 8.62
C ILE A 205 -1.42 7.59 7.73
N ARG A 206 -0.45 6.82 8.20
CA ARG A 206 0.73 6.44 7.43
C ARG A 206 0.86 4.94 7.28
N TYR A 207 1.46 4.54 6.17
CA TYR A 207 1.69 3.15 5.81
C TYR A 207 3.18 2.89 5.66
N TYR A 208 3.69 1.94 6.45
CA TYR A 208 5.07 1.48 6.38
C TYR A 208 5.09 0.05 5.86
N LEU A 209 5.82 -0.20 4.78
CA LEU A 209 6.00 -1.55 4.25
C LEU A 209 6.66 -2.42 5.30
N THR A 210 6.20 -3.66 5.45
CA THR A 210 6.74 -4.59 6.43
C THR A 210 7.29 -5.86 5.80
N GLU A 211 8.18 -6.48 6.54
CA GLU A 211 8.72 -7.81 6.28
C GLU A 211 8.62 -8.65 7.55
N ARG A 212 8.81 -9.96 7.40
CA ARG A 212 8.83 -10.86 8.54
C ARG A 212 10.04 -10.56 9.43
N ASP A 213 9.84 -10.49 10.74
CA ASP A 213 10.93 -10.31 11.67
C ASP A 213 11.65 -11.65 11.92
N PRO A 214 12.96 -11.77 11.60
CA PRO A 214 13.72 -12.99 11.85
C PRO A 214 13.95 -13.29 13.33
N ASN A 215 13.76 -12.30 14.23
CA ASN A 215 13.98 -12.47 15.67
C ASN A 215 12.76 -13.02 16.40
N VAL A 216 11.61 -13.15 15.72
CA VAL A 216 10.39 -13.72 16.30
C VAL A 216 10.20 -15.14 15.77
N PRO A 217 10.33 -16.17 16.62
CA PRO A 217 10.16 -17.56 16.19
C PRO A 217 8.73 -17.82 15.70
N GLU A 218 8.57 -18.77 14.78
CA GLU A 218 7.23 -19.20 14.36
C GLU A 218 6.54 -19.91 15.52
N ASP A 219 5.33 -19.46 15.87
CA ASP A 219 4.45 -20.21 16.77
C ASP A 219 3.61 -21.19 15.94
N PRO A 220 3.83 -22.51 16.08
CA PRO A 220 3.09 -23.53 15.34
C PRO A 220 1.60 -23.59 15.71
N ASP A 221 1.22 -23.06 16.88
CA ASP A 221 -0.16 -23.05 17.37
C ASP A 221 -0.91 -21.76 16.97
N TRP A 222 -0.25 -20.83 16.27
CA TRP A 222 -0.86 -19.58 15.84
C TRP A 222 -1.90 -19.78 14.73
N ASN A 223 -3.16 -19.48 15.04
CA ASN A 223 -4.26 -19.51 14.08
C ASN A 223 -4.13 -18.39 13.03
N ALA A 224 -4.06 -18.78 11.74
CA ALA A 224 -3.78 -17.94 10.58
C ALA A 224 -4.80 -16.82 10.23
N ILE A 225 -5.78 -16.54 11.10
CA ILE A 225 -6.89 -15.61 10.79
C ILE A 225 -6.46 -14.14 10.92
N VAL A 226 -5.56 -13.83 11.86
CA VAL A 226 -4.97 -12.48 12.04
C VAL A 226 -3.46 -12.67 12.11
N ILE A 227 -2.67 -11.80 11.51
CA ILE A 227 -1.21 -11.86 11.67
C ILE A 227 -0.84 -10.84 12.76
N PRO A 228 -0.26 -11.26 13.89
CA PRO A 228 0.07 -10.33 14.94
C PRO A 228 1.17 -9.38 14.45
N PRO A 229 1.04 -8.07 14.72
CA PRO A 229 1.97 -7.08 14.18
C PRO A 229 3.42 -7.29 14.62
N HIS A 230 3.66 -7.88 15.80
CA HIS A 230 5.00 -8.13 16.33
C HIS A 230 5.83 -9.14 15.51
N TYR A 231 5.19 -10.04 14.74
CA TYR A 231 5.88 -10.95 13.80
C TYR A 231 6.49 -10.22 12.60
N HIS A 232 6.18 -8.95 12.43
CA HIS A 232 6.67 -8.13 11.36
C HIS A 232 7.58 -7.02 11.91
N ARG A 233 8.43 -6.51 11.03
CA ARG A 233 9.23 -5.31 11.24
C ARG A 233 9.15 -4.42 10.00
N MET A 234 9.53 -3.16 10.14
CA MET A 234 9.59 -2.26 8.99
C MET A 234 10.62 -2.73 7.98
N SER A 235 10.24 -2.74 6.70
CA SER A 235 11.17 -2.95 5.60
C SER A 235 11.84 -1.62 5.25
N LEU A 236 13.16 -1.55 5.45
CA LEU A 236 13.97 -0.37 5.19
C LEU A 236 14.72 -0.52 3.86
N HIS A 237 15.05 0.59 3.22
CA HIS A 237 15.87 0.60 2.01
C HIS A 237 17.35 0.75 2.37
N ASP A 238 18.22 0.05 1.65
CA ASP A 238 19.68 0.05 1.90
C ASP A 238 20.38 1.37 1.50
N PHE A 239 19.64 2.33 0.96
CA PHE A 239 20.16 3.62 0.54
C PHE A 239 19.14 4.73 0.73
N VAL A 240 19.62 5.97 0.84
CA VAL A 240 18.75 7.13 0.96
C VAL A 240 18.27 7.57 -0.41
N SER A 241 16.96 7.52 -0.60
CA SER A 241 16.24 8.03 -1.78
C SER A 241 15.19 9.07 -1.40
N VAL A 242 14.55 9.69 -2.38
CA VAL A 242 13.29 10.42 -2.16
C VAL A 242 12.20 9.41 -1.78
N SER A 243 11.48 9.68 -0.69
CA SER A 243 10.46 8.76 -0.17
C SER A 243 9.30 8.61 -1.15
N THR A 244 8.93 7.37 -1.45
CA THR A 244 7.77 7.05 -2.29
C THR A 244 6.44 7.35 -1.62
N ASN A 245 6.41 7.40 -0.28
CA ASN A 245 5.16 7.59 0.46
C ASN A 245 5.03 8.99 1.07
N ASP A 246 6.15 9.71 1.18
CA ASP A 246 6.23 11.02 1.82
C ASP A 246 6.53 12.15 0.83
N HIS A 247 5.75 12.18 -0.25
CA HIS A 247 5.71 13.30 -1.17
C HIS A 247 4.28 13.63 -1.57
N ALA A 248 4.06 14.88 -1.97
CA ALA A 248 2.79 15.32 -2.50
C ALA A 248 2.51 14.70 -3.88
N TYR A 249 1.30 14.18 -4.10
CA TYR A 249 0.92 13.41 -5.30
C TYR A 249 1.13 14.13 -6.64
N GLN A 250 1.19 15.47 -6.64
CA GLN A 250 1.41 16.27 -7.85
C GLN A 250 2.89 16.48 -8.21
N LEU A 251 3.81 16.05 -7.34
CA LEU A 251 5.24 16.11 -7.64
C LEU A 251 5.63 14.93 -8.51
N HIS A 252 6.40 15.20 -9.56
CA HIS A 252 7.01 14.16 -10.37
C HIS A 252 8.39 13.84 -9.81
N ILE A 253 8.62 12.57 -9.48
CA ILE A 253 9.89 12.08 -8.94
C ILE A 253 10.53 11.14 -9.95
N SER A 254 11.78 11.42 -10.29
CA SER A 254 12.62 10.56 -11.12
C SER A 254 13.95 10.38 -10.43
N ASN A 255 14.15 9.22 -9.78
CA ASN A 255 15.29 8.92 -8.91
C ASN A 255 15.41 9.94 -7.76
N LEU A 256 16.40 10.84 -7.82
CA LEU A 256 16.66 11.89 -6.83
C LEU A 256 16.17 13.26 -7.28
N THR A 257 15.65 13.35 -8.51
CA THR A 257 15.17 14.58 -9.13
C THR A 257 13.67 14.74 -8.88
N ILE A 258 13.28 15.94 -8.48
CA ILE A 258 11.89 16.32 -8.18
C ILE A 258 11.52 17.52 -9.04
N THR A 259 10.38 17.40 -9.73
CA THR A 259 9.79 18.48 -10.52
C THR A 259 8.36 18.74 -10.05
N GLY A 260 8.03 20.02 -9.92
CA GLY A 260 6.67 20.49 -9.60
C GLY A 260 5.98 21.08 -10.82
N HIS A 261 4.67 21.36 -10.70
CA HIS A 261 3.89 21.97 -11.78
C HIS A 261 2.92 23.07 -11.31
N GLU A 262 2.39 22.96 -10.09
CA GLU A 262 1.35 23.87 -9.57
C GLU A 262 1.85 24.66 -8.34
N GLY A 263 1.03 24.75 -7.29
CA GLY A 263 1.39 25.39 -6.02
C GLY A 263 2.52 24.66 -5.27
N TYR A 264 2.84 25.17 -4.09
CA TYR A 264 3.88 24.58 -3.27
C TYR A 264 3.52 23.16 -2.84
N ALA A 265 4.43 22.24 -3.09
CA ALA A 265 4.28 20.84 -2.72
C ALA A 265 5.63 20.30 -2.25
N MET A 266 5.64 19.44 -1.23
CA MET A 266 6.84 18.94 -0.54
C MET A 266 7.09 17.47 -0.85
N ALA A 267 8.36 17.12 -0.94
CA ALA A 267 8.86 15.75 -0.86
C ALA A 267 9.93 15.64 0.24
N ARG A 268 9.96 14.50 0.93
CA ARG A 268 10.95 14.15 1.95
C ARG A 268 11.86 13.02 1.47
N ALA A 269 13.06 12.93 2.04
CA ALA A 269 13.87 11.72 1.90
C ALA A 269 13.26 10.55 2.69
N SER A 270 13.69 9.34 2.33
CA SER A 270 13.30 8.06 2.97
C SER A 270 13.83 7.92 4.40
N HIS A 271 14.97 8.54 4.71
CA HIS A 271 15.66 8.40 5.99
C HIS A 271 15.73 9.74 6.73
N GLY A 272 15.71 9.67 8.05
CA GLY A 272 15.75 10.84 8.92
C GLY A 272 16.72 10.67 10.08
N VAL A 273 16.87 11.72 10.86
CA VAL A 273 17.86 11.85 11.94
C VAL A 273 17.22 12.45 13.18
N ALA A 274 17.61 11.95 14.36
CA ALA A 274 17.20 12.51 15.65
C ALA A 274 18.38 12.89 16.56
N LYS A 275 19.61 12.62 16.14
CA LYS A 275 20.84 12.91 16.89
C LYS A 275 22.02 13.09 15.95
N GLY A 276 23.07 13.79 16.39
CA GLY A 276 24.31 13.99 15.62
C GLY A 276 24.27 15.17 14.64
N THR A 277 25.33 15.28 13.82
CA THR A 277 25.49 16.36 12.83
C THR A 277 25.42 15.78 11.42
N TRP A 278 24.42 16.21 10.65
CA TRP A 278 24.10 15.64 9.34
C TRP A 278 24.01 16.69 8.26
N TYR A 279 24.34 16.28 7.04
CA TYR A 279 24.37 17.18 5.89
C TYR A 279 23.88 16.51 4.61
N PHE A 280 23.19 17.29 3.77
CA PHE A 280 22.86 16.94 2.41
C PHE A 280 22.92 18.16 1.50
N GLU A 281 23.00 17.93 0.19
CA GLU A 281 22.98 18.95 -0.84
C GLU A 281 21.73 18.86 -1.72
N VAL A 282 21.35 19.98 -2.32
CA VAL A 282 20.33 20.09 -3.35
C VAL A 282 20.90 20.91 -4.50
N ASN A 283 20.90 20.34 -5.71
CA ASN A 283 21.20 21.08 -6.92
C ASN A 283 19.90 21.72 -7.44
N PHE A 284 19.94 23.02 -7.74
CA PHE A 284 18.80 23.71 -8.36
C PHE A 284 18.92 23.62 -9.88
N ASP A 285 18.32 22.61 -10.48
CA ASP A 285 18.60 22.22 -11.87
C ASP A 285 17.86 23.07 -12.90
N ASP A 286 16.59 23.37 -12.64
CA ASP A 286 15.80 24.20 -13.54
C ASP A 286 14.87 25.16 -12.79
N GLN A 287 14.76 26.37 -13.32
CA GLN A 287 13.98 27.44 -12.74
C GLN A 287 13.22 28.20 -13.84
N PRO A 288 12.06 27.70 -14.27
CA PRO A 288 11.14 28.46 -15.12
C PRO A 288 10.70 29.77 -14.47
N ASP A 289 10.10 30.66 -15.26
CA ASP A 289 9.64 31.97 -14.78
C ASP A 289 8.67 31.85 -13.59
N ASP A 290 8.88 32.70 -12.58
CA ASP A 290 8.17 32.70 -11.30
C ASP A 290 8.09 31.34 -10.58
N SER A 291 9.07 30.46 -10.83
CA SER A 291 9.25 29.22 -10.08
C SER A 291 10.21 29.41 -8.91
N HIS A 292 9.91 28.72 -7.82
CA HIS A 292 10.64 28.88 -6.56
C HIS A 292 10.73 27.54 -5.83
N ILE A 293 11.81 27.37 -5.07
CA ILE A 293 11.96 26.24 -4.17
C ILE A 293 12.13 26.72 -2.74
N ARG A 294 11.80 25.85 -1.78
CA ARG A 294 12.30 25.92 -0.41
C ARG A 294 12.92 24.60 0.00
N ILE A 295 14.10 24.66 0.59
CA ILE A 295 14.84 23.49 1.06
C ILE A 295 14.94 23.51 2.58
N GLY A 296 15.15 22.36 3.21
CA GLY A 296 15.50 22.30 4.62
C GLY A 296 15.14 20.98 5.25
N TRP A 297 14.65 21.04 6.48
CA TRP A 297 14.36 19.86 7.28
C TRP A 297 12.90 19.87 7.71
N SER A 298 12.29 18.70 7.73
CA SER A 298 10.93 18.52 8.23
C SER A 298 10.80 17.23 9.00
N THR A 299 10.01 17.23 10.06
CA THR A 299 9.52 15.99 10.65
C THR A 299 8.48 15.39 9.74
N CYS A 300 8.11 14.14 10.03
CA CYS A 300 7.10 13.45 9.25
C CYS A 300 5.72 14.12 9.32
N HIS A 301 5.42 14.85 10.41
CA HIS A 301 4.16 15.56 10.63
C HIS A 301 4.00 16.85 9.80
N ALA A 302 5.01 17.25 9.04
CA ALA A 302 4.88 18.37 8.11
C ALA A 302 3.89 18.04 6.98
N VAL A 303 2.99 18.98 6.66
CA VAL A 303 1.97 18.80 5.61
C VAL A 303 2.64 18.80 4.24
N LEU A 304 2.52 17.68 3.51
CA LEU A 304 3.15 17.51 2.20
C LEU A 304 2.60 18.48 1.14
N GLN A 305 1.34 18.89 1.26
CA GLN A 305 0.68 19.86 0.38
C GLN A 305 1.04 21.32 0.70
N ALA A 306 2.04 21.54 1.55
CA ALA A 306 2.48 22.87 2.00
C ALA A 306 4.00 23.00 1.83
N PRO A 307 4.52 24.24 1.72
CA PRO A 307 5.96 24.45 1.61
C PRO A 307 6.70 24.10 2.91
N VAL A 308 7.99 23.78 2.78
CA VAL A 308 8.89 23.64 3.94
C VAL A 308 8.88 24.96 4.73
N GLY A 309 8.68 24.87 6.05
CA GLY A 309 8.55 26.02 6.94
C GLY A 309 7.13 26.55 7.10
N TYR A 310 6.10 25.83 6.63
CA TYR A 310 4.69 26.25 6.78
C TYR A 310 4.16 26.11 8.21
N ASN A 311 4.48 25.01 8.89
CA ASN A 311 4.05 24.75 10.25
C ASN A 311 5.24 24.60 11.21
N LYS A 312 4.96 24.27 12.47
CA LYS A 312 5.96 24.03 13.52
C LYS A 312 6.85 22.81 13.28
N PHE A 313 6.51 21.97 12.31
CA PHE A 313 7.17 20.68 12.04
C PHE A 313 8.22 20.75 10.92
N SER A 314 8.50 21.95 10.40
CA SER A 314 9.50 22.13 9.34
C SER A 314 10.20 23.48 9.41
N TYR A 315 11.42 23.51 8.90
CA TYR A 315 12.31 24.66 8.88
C TYR A 315 12.87 24.80 7.46
N GLY A 316 12.55 25.89 6.77
CA GLY A 316 12.80 26.02 5.34
C GLY A 316 13.54 27.30 4.95
N TRP A 317 14.39 27.21 3.93
CA TRP A 317 15.06 28.34 3.30
C TRP A 317 14.56 28.52 1.87
N ARG A 318 14.07 29.72 1.55
CA ARG A 318 13.40 30.02 0.28
C ARG A 318 14.36 30.67 -0.71
N SER A 319 14.31 30.20 -1.95
CA SER A 319 15.01 30.76 -3.12
C SER A 319 14.75 32.25 -3.30
N LYS A 320 13.49 32.67 -3.36
CA LYS A 320 13.11 34.09 -3.46
C LYS A 320 13.58 34.88 -2.24
N TYR A 321 14.51 35.81 -2.47
CA TYR A 321 15.09 36.73 -1.48
C TYR A 321 15.89 36.08 -0.34
N GLY A 322 16.21 34.78 -0.40
CA GLY A 322 17.06 34.12 0.60
C GLY A 322 16.48 34.10 2.02
N THR A 323 15.16 34.19 2.16
CA THR A 323 14.47 34.25 3.45
C THR A 323 14.28 32.88 4.08
N LYS A 324 14.44 32.78 5.40
CA LYS A 324 14.14 31.58 6.20
C LYS A 324 12.68 31.59 6.67
N PHE A 325 12.02 30.43 6.69
CA PHE A 325 10.61 30.22 7.02
C PHE A 325 10.42 29.16 8.10
N HIS A 326 9.62 29.48 9.11
CA HIS A 326 9.14 28.54 10.12
C HIS A 326 7.78 29.05 10.62
N GLU A 327 6.81 28.17 10.85
CA GLU A 327 5.42 28.55 11.17
C GLU A 327 4.82 29.58 10.20
N ALA A 328 5.10 29.43 8.90
CA ALA A 328 4.70 30.35 7.83
C ALA A 328 5.25 31.80 7.98
N LYS A 329 6.12 32.07 8.95
CA LYS A 329 6.74 33.37 9.17
C LYS A 329 8.09 33.43 8.45
N GLY A 330 8.17 34.31 7.44
CA GLY A 330 9.40 34.58 6.70
C GLY A 330 10.27 35.63 7.38
N LYS A 331 11.57 35.36 7.56
CA LYS A 331 12.56 36.31 8.08
C LYS A 331 13.73 36.43 7.10
N LYS A 332 14.35 37.60 7.02
CA LYS A 332 15.61 37.79 6.27
C LYS A 332 16.69 36.89 6.90
N TYR A 333 17.52 36.29 6.05
CA TYR A 333 18.57 35.38 6.48
C TYR A 333 19.81 35.49 5.60
N HIS A 334 19.67 35.25 4.30
CA HIS A 334 20.77 35.39 3.35
C HIS A 334 20.46 36.50 2.35
N ALA A 335 21.46 37.33 2.04
CA ALA A 335 21.34 38.40 1.06
C ALA A 335 21.48 37.83 -0.35
N GLY A 336 20.55 38.17 -1.24
CA GLY A 336 20.47 37.51 -2.54
C GLY A 336 19.89 36.11 -2.37
N GLY A 337 18.81 35.86 -3.12
CA GLY A 337 18.27 34.52 -3.24
C GLY A 337 19.24 33.59 -3.97
N PHE A 338 18.83 32.34 -4.12
CA PHE A 338 19.52 31.35 -4.94
C PHE A 338 18.68 30.97 -6.16
N LYS A 339 19.36 30.55 -7.22
CA LYS A 339 18.80 30.37 -8.56
C LYS A 339 19.30 29.08 -9.23
N LYS A 340 18.79 28.79 -10.42
CA LYS A 340 19.28 27.70 -11.26
C LYS A 340 20.81 27.67 -11.34
N GLY A 341 21.37 26.47 -11.19
CA GLY A 341 22.81 26.18 -11.19
C GLY A 341 23.46 26.19 -9.82
N ASP A 342 22.79 26.73 -8.79
CA ASP A 342 23.33 26.75 -7.43
C ASP A 342 23.27 25.37 -6.77
N VAL A 343 24.26 25.11 -5.92
CA VAL A 343 24.35 23.96 -5.02
C VAL A 343 24.07 24.45 -3.61
N LEU A 344 23.05 23.89 -2.98
CA LEU A 344 22.55 24.35 -1.70
C LEU A 344 22.77 23.25 -0.66
N GLY A 345 23.52 23.58 0.38
CA GLY A 345 23.77 22.67 1.50
C GLY A 345 22.82 22.90 2.65
N CYS A 346 22.42 21.81 3.29
CA CYS A 346 21.53 21.81 4.45
C CYS A 346 22.18 21.00 5.57
N LEU A 347 22.61 21.67 6.64
CA LEU A 347 23.13 21.05 7.86
C LEU A 347 22.06 21.06 8.95
N ILE A 348 21.98 19.97 9.70
CA ILE A 348 21.27 19.90 10.98
C ILE A 348 22.20 19.36 12.05
N HIS A 349 22.19 19.98 13.21
CA HIS A 349 22.89 19.51 14.39
C HIS A 349 21.90 19.25 15.52
N LEU A 350 21.91 18.02 16.02
CA LEU A 350 21.10 17.54 17.13
C LEU A 350 22.05 17.05 18.23
N PRO A 351 22.12 17.74 19.38
CA PRO A 351 23.13 17.50 20.40
C PRO A 351 23.10 16.08 20.96
N VAL A 352 24.29 15.54 21.22
CA VAL A 352 24.51 14.27 21.91
C VAL A 352 25.51 14.45 23.04
N ASP A 353 25.42 13.60 24.06
CA ASP A 353 26.47 13.49 25.04
C ASP A 353 27.74 12.94 24.38
N LYS A 354 28.89 13.55 24.67
CA LYS A 354 30.16 13.21 24.00
C LYS A 354 30.69 11.82 24.37
N LYS A 355 30.29 11.27 25.53
CA LYS A 355 30.75 9.95 26.00
C LYS A 355 29.82 8.85 25.52
N THR A 356 28.51 9.07 25.58
CA THR A 356 27.52 8.03 25.27
C THR A 356 27.00 8.11 23.83
N LEU A 357 27.24 9.22 23.12
CA LEU A 357 26.76 9.48 21.74
C LEU A 357 25.24 9.41 21.58
N VAL A 358 24.50 9.57 22.67
CA VAL A 358 23.04 9.66 22.68
C VAL A 358 22.58 11.02 23.23
N PRO A 359 21.38 11.48 22.88
CA PRO A 359 20.83 12.70 23.46
C PRO A 359 20.74 12.62 24.99
N PRO A 360 21.22 13.64 25.73
CA PRO A 360 21.19 13.63 27.19
C PRO A 360 19.76 13.78 27.72
N ASN A 361 19.43 13.05 28.79
CA ASN A 361 18.14 13.12 29.48
C ASN A 361 16.90 12.84 28.62
N GLN A 362 17.06 12.12 27.51
CA GLN A 362 15.95 11.72 26.64
C GLN A 362 15.77 10.19 26.66
N SER A 363 14.51 9.74 26.56
CA SER A 363 14.17 8.31 26.43
C SER A 363 14.67 7.75 25.10
N SER A 364 15.01 6.46 25.05
CA SER A 364 15.39 5.77 23.79
C SER A 364 14.33 5.91 22.70
N GLU A 365 13.05 5.94 23.07
CA GLU A 365 11.91 6.15 22.16
C GLU A 365 11.93 7.49 21.41
N SER A 366 12.68 8.47 21.92
CA SER A 366 12.74 9.81 21.30
C SER A 366 13.77 9.92 20.18
N TYR A 367 14.81 9.08 20.20
CA TYR A 367 15.93 9.16 19.27
C TYR A 367 16.17 7.88 18.46
N LEU A 368 15.64 6.75 18.90
CA LEU A 368 15.55 5.53 18.08
C LEU A 368 14.34 5.63 17.14
N PRO A 369 14.41 5.00 15.96
CA PRO A 369 13.26 4.93 15.08
C PRO A 369 12.13 4.10 15.73
N PRO A 370 10.86 4.44 15.49
CA PRO A 370 9.73 3.72 16.05
C PRO A 370 9.64 2.28 15.51
N HIS A 371 9.44 1.30 16.40
CA HIS A 371 9.34 -0.12 16.03
C HIS A 371 8.01 -0.49 15.35
N HIS A 372 6.92 0.22 15.65
CA HIS A 372 5.56 -0.03 15.14
C HIS A 372 4.98 -1.46 15.35
N LYS A 373 5.67 -2.32 16.10
CA LYS A 373 5.23 -3.69 16.46
C LYS A 373 3.91 -3.80 17.23
N ASN A 374 3.37 -2.68 17.72
CA ASN A 374 2.06 -2.56 18.35
C ASN A 374 1.00 -1.89 17.45
N SER A 375 1.36 -1.51 16.23
CA SER A 375 0.49 -0.85 15.26
C SER A 375 -0.37 -1.85 14.51
N LEU A 376 -1.42 -1.40 13.83
CA LEU A 376 -2.28 -2.29 13.05
C LEU A 376 -1.50 -2.81 11.83
N LEU A 377 -1.56 -4.12 11.58
CA LEU A 377 -1.03 -4.72 10.36
C LEU A 377 -2.17 -4.89 9.35
N ILE A 378 -2.01 -4.32 8.16
CA ILE A 378 -2.96 -4.47 7.06
C ILE A 378 -2.33 -5.18 5.88
N ASN A 379 -3.13 -5.93 5.12
CA ASN A 379 -2.70 -6.49 3.84
C ASN A 379 -3.26 -5.64 2.69
N TYR A 380 -2.38 -5.13 1.83
CA TYR A 380 -2.76 -4.39 0.64
C TYR A 380 -1.99 -4.95 -0.56
N LYS A 381 -2.74 -5.39 -1.59
CA LYS A 381 -2.19 -5.98 -2.82
C LYS A 381 -1.08 -7.01 -2.54
N SER A 382 -1.35 -7.95 -1.63
CA SER A 382 -0.44 -9.04 -1.24
C SER A 382 0.83 -8.62 -0.49
N ASN A 383 0.92 -7.37 -0.02
CA ASN A 383 1.99 -6.89 0.84
C ASN A 383 1.43 -6.46 2.19
N ASN A 384 2.21 -6.61 3.25
CA ASN A 384 1.81 -6.21 4.59
C ASN A 384 2.36 -4.82 4.92
N PHE A 385 1.54 -4.01 5.59
CA PHE A 385 1.90 -2.65 6.00
C PHE A 385 1.51 -2.41 7.46
N PHE A 386 2.35 -1.68 8.19
CA PHE A 386 1.91 -1.06 9.43
C PHE A 386 1.08 0.17 9.10
N GLU A 387 -0.15 0.21 9.59
CA GLU A 387 -1.01 1.37 9.59
C GLU A 387 -0.86 2.12 10.92
N VAL A 388 -0.33 3.33 10.84
CA VAL A 388 0.00 4.17 11.99
C VAL A 388 -0.88 5.41 11.95
N HIS A 389 -1.65 5.62 13.03
CA HIS A 389 -2.51 6.77 13.21
C HIS A 389 -1.79 7.82 14.05
N GLU A 390 -1.62 9.02 13.52
CA GLU A 390 -0.93 10.12 14.20
C GLU A 390 -1.90 11.23 14.60
N GLU A 391 -1.99 11.50 15.91
CA GLU A 391 -2.80 12.60 16.42
C GLU A 391 -2.02 13.93 16.44
N TYR A 392 -2.11 14.66 15.33
CA TYR A 392 -1.40 15.94 15.13
C TYR A 392 -1.59 16.94 16.28
N ALA A 393 -2.80 17.04 16.85
CA ALA A 393 -3.10 17.98 17.92
C ALA A 393 -2.32 17.68 19.21
N GLN A 394 -2.08 16.39 19.50
CA GLN A 394 -1.35 15.97 20.69
C GLN A 394 0.16 16.16 20.52
N ILE A 395 0.69 15.77 19.35
CA ILE A 395 2.09 15.99 18.99
C ILE A 395 2.44 17.47 19.07
N ALA A 396 1.56 18.32 18.53
CA ALA A 396 1.72 19.76 18.52
C ALA A 396 1.75 20.42 19.91
N LYS A 397 1.17 19.79 20.94
CA LYS A 397 1.18 20.28 22.34
C LYS A 397 2.43 19.84 23.10
N ASN A 398 3.02 18.71 22.70
CA ASN A 398 4.14 18.09 23.41
C ASN A 398 5.52 18.47 22.85
N LEU A 399 5.59 19.39 21.87
CA LEU A 399 6.85 19.87 21.32
C LEU A 399 7.69 20.59 22.37
N ARG A 400 8.96 20.21 22.45
CA ARG A 400 9.97 20.79 23.33
C ARG A 400 11.15 21.23 22.49
N GLU A 401 11.76 22.35 22.82
CA GLU A 401 13.00 22.78 22.16
C GLU A 401 14.15 21.89 22.60
N ALA A 402 15.05 21.53 21.68
CA ALA A 402 16.28 20.80 21.93
C ALA A 402 17.43 21.83 22.09
N PRO A 403 17.86 22.17 23.31
CA PRO A 403 18.84 23.24 23.51
C PRO A 403 20.19 22.90 22.87
N GLY A 404 20.78 23.86 22.14
CA GLY A 404 22.05 23.66 21.44
C GLY A 404 21.92 23.02 20.05
N SER A 405 20.72 22.59 19.66
CA SER A 405 20.45 22.19 18.28
C SER A 405 20.43 23.39 17.34
N TYR A 406 20.78 23.17 16.07
CA TYR A 406 20.71 24.23 15.06
C TYR A 406 20.58 23.68 13.64
N ILE A 407 20.09 24.52 12.74
CA ILE A 407 20.09 24.29 11.29
C ILE A 407 20.88 25.42 10.64
N GLU A 408 21.75 25.05 9.71
CA GLU A 408 22.61 25.95 8.97
C GLU A 408 22.55 25.63 7.47
N PHE A 409 22.50 26.66 6.64
CA PHE A 409 22.48 26.50 5.19
C PHE A 409 23.78 26.98 4.55
N PHE A 410 24.08 26.42 3.39
CA PHE A 410 25.27 26.73 2.62
C PHE A 410 24.88 27.06 1.18
N HIS A 411 25.46 28.13 0.64
CA HIS A 411 25.32 28.53 -0.77
C HIS A 411 26.63 28.26 -1.49
N ASN A 412 26.64 27.29 -2.42
CA ASN A 412 27.81 26.88 -3.18
C ASN A 412 29.02 26.57 -2.28
N GLY A 413 28.77 25.82 -1.19
CA GLY A 413 29.77 25.41 -0.21
C GLY A 413 30.11 26.45 0.87
N LYS A 414 29.66 27.71 0.74
CA LYS A 414 29.90 28.75 1.74
C LYS A 414 28.77 28.78 2.76
N SER A 415 29.11 28.77 4.03
CA SER A 415 28.13 28.94 5.12
C SER A 415 27.38 30.27 5.00
N CYS A 416 26.07 30.21 5.19
CA CYS A 416 25.18 31.36 5.32
C CYS A 416 24.90 31.73 6.79
N GLY A 417 25.60 31.09 7.75
CA GLY A 417 25.40 31.22 9.19
C GLY A 417 24.20 30.40 9.71
N LYS A 418 24.05 30.29 11.03
CA LYS A 418 22.93 29.52 11.62
C LYS A 418 21.58 30.16 11.28
N ALA A 419 20.71 29.38 10.65
CA ALA A 419 19.37 29.82 10.30
C ALA A 419 18.40 29.66 11.47
N TYR A 420 18.50 28.55 12.19
CA TYR A 420 17.65 28.24 13.33
C TYR A 420 18.49 27.68 14.45
N GLU A 421 18.14 28.04 15.68
CA GLU A 421 18.80 27.57 16.90
C GLU A 421 17.71 27.11 17.86
N ASN A 422 18.01 26.12 18.70
CA ASN A 422 17.06 25.49 19.62
C ASN A 422 15.79 25.01 18.89
N ILE A 423 15.97 24.24 17.82
CA ILE A 423 14.84 23.64 17.09
C ILE A 423 14.11 22.63 17.98
N TYR A 424 12.87 22.27 17.63
CA TYR A 424 12.12 21.29 18.41
C TYR A 424 12.78 19.90 18.36
N GLU A 425 12.68 19.15 19.46
CA GLU A 425 13.00 17.73 19.51
C GLU A 425 12.16 16.96 18.48
N GLY A 426 12.78 15.98 17.82
CA GLY A 426 12.07 15.12 16.87
C GLY A 426 12.98 14.47 15.85
N TYR A 427 12.35 13.65 15.01
CA TYR A 427 12.99 12.94 13.90
C TYR A 427 12.84 13.74 12.60
N TYR A 428 13.94 14.22 12.04
CA TYR A 428 13.97 15.13 10.90
C TYR A 428 14.43 14.46 9.62
N PHE A 429 13.74 14.76 8.53
CA PHE A 429 14.04 14.27 7.19
C PHE A 429 14.49 15.44 6.31
N PRO A 430 15.50 15.25 5.44
CA PRO A 430 15.76 16.16 4.33
C PRO A 430 14.49 16.42 3.53
N ALA A 431 14.19 17.69 3.26
CA ALA A 431 12.94 18.08 2.64
C ALA A 431 13.13 19.21 1.64
N VAL A 432 12.40 19.12 0.52
CA VAL A 432 12.31 20.19 -0.48
C VAL A 432 10.85 20.38 -0.85
N SER A 433 10.46 21.63 -0.99
CA SER A 433 9.20 22.01 -1.59
C SER A 433 9.41 22.81 -2.87
N ILE A 434 8.63 22.48 -3.88
CA ILE A 434 8.70 23.04 -5.22
C ILE A 434 7.44 23.86 -5.49
N PHE A 435 7.61 25.01 -6.12
CA PHE A 435 6.54 25.88 -6.59
C PHE A 435 6.68 26.11 -8.09
N HIS A 436 5.59 25.88 -8.82
CA HIS A 436 5.54 25.82 -10.28
C HIS A 436 6.56 24.82 -10.86
N GLY A 437 6.96 25.03 -12.11
CA GLY A 437 7.82 24.14 -12.91
C GLY A 437 9.27 23.96 -12.44
N ALA A 438 9.65 24.39 -11.23
CA ALA A 438 11.03 24.27 -10.77
C ALA A 438 11.45 22.78 -10.64
N THR A 439 12.73 22.52 -10.88
CA THR A 439 13.32 21.18 -10.77
C THR A 439 14.58 21.22 -9.91
N VAL A 440 14.70 20.24 -9.03
CA VAL A 440 15.87 20.06 -8.16
C VAL A 440 16.30 18.61 -8.13
N THR A 441 17.56 18.38 -7.80
CA THR A 441 18.10 17.04 -7.58
C THR A 441 18.80 16.98 -6.23
N TYR A 442 18.37 16.05 -5.39
CA TYR A 442 19.06 15.76 -4.14
C TYR A 442 20.45 15.15 -4.39
N ASN A 443 21.38 15.51 -3.52
CA ASN A 443 22.62 14.79 -3.33
C ASN A 443 22.76 14.45 -1.85
N PHE A 444 22.47 13.20 -1.51
CA PHE A 444 22.52 12.68 -0.15
C PHE A 444 23.93 12.23 0.28
N GLY A 445 24.88 12.18 -0.66
CA GLY A 445 26.17 11.54 -0.49
C GLY A 445 26.23 10.14 -1.10
N PRO A 446 27.35 9.40 -0.95
CA PRO A 446 28.51 9.76 -0.12
C PRO A 446 29.41 10.82 -0.75
N LYS A 447 29.27 11.09 -2.06
CA LYS A 447 30.07 12.08 -2.79
C LYS A 447 29.34 13.44 -2.84
N LEU A 448 29.54 14.24 -1.82
CA LEU A 448 29.06 15.63 -1.77
C LEU A 448 30.07 16.58 -2.43
N LYS A 449 29.59 17.71 -2.97
CA LYS A 449 30.47 18.73 -3.54
C LYS A 449 31.24 19.48 -2.45
N ASN A 450 30.56 19.80 -1.34
CA ASN A 450 31.10 20.57 -0.23
C ASN A 450 30.57 20.02 1.10
N LEU A 451 31.21 19.00 1.65
CA LEU A 451 30.87 18.50 3.00
C LEU A 451 31.52 19.42 4.05
N PRO A 452 30.75 20.07 4.94
CA PRO A 452 31.31 20.83 6.06
C PRO A 452 32.07 19.94 7.04
N GLU A 453 33.10 20.48 7.68
CA GLU A 453 33.90 19.75 8.67
C GLU A 453 33.03 19.26 9.84
N GLY A 454 33.21 18.00 10.24
CA GLY A 454 32.49 17.39 11.35
C GLY A 454 31.04 16.98 11.05
N ALA A 455 30.54 17.19 9.84
CA ALA A 455 29.23 16.72 9.41
C ALA A 455 29.30 15.35 8.72
N THR A 456 28.23 14.56 8.84
CA THR A 456 28.09 13.25 8.18
C THR A 456 27.11 13.36 7.01
N PRO A 457 27.42 12.81 5.82
CA PRO A 457 26.47 12.74 4.72
C PRO A 457 25.24 11.91 5.12
N ILE A 458 24.04 12.38 4.78
CA ILE A 458 22.80 11.68 5.15
C ILE A 458 22.74 10.26 4.57
N GLN A 459 23.43 9.97 3.46
CA GLN A 459 23.53 8.62 2.90
C GLN A 459 24.02 7.56 3.91
N ALA A 460 24.89 7.93 4.87
CA ALA A 460 25.35 7.02 5.91
C ALA A 460 24.24 6.56 6.86
N ARG A 461 23.11 7.30 6.88
CA ARG A 461 21.98 6.99 7.74
C ARG A 461 21.24 5.70 7.37
N ALA A 462 21.33 5.27 6.11
CA ALA A 462 20.69 4.02 5.67
C ALA A 462 21.21 2.81 6.46
N GLU A 463 22.52 2.74 6.69
CA GLU A 463 23.12 1.67 7.48
C GLU A 463 22.84 1.84 8.98
N GLU A 464 23.06 3.05 9.53
CA GLU A 464 22.85 3.29 10.97
C GLU A 464 21.40 3.05 11.39
N GLN A 465 20.42 3.45 10.56
CA GLN A 465 19.00 3.24 10.85
C GLN A 465 18.63 1.76 10.86
N LEU A 466 19.28 0.90 10.07
CA LEU A 466 19.03 -0.55 10.10
C LEU A 466 19.38 -1.15 11.46
N TYR A 467 20.54 -0.78 12.01
CA TYR A 467 20.96 -1.23 13.35
C TYR A 467 20.05 -0.67 14.45
N GLU A 468 19.71 0.62 14.37
CA GLU A 468 18.84 1.25 15.37
C GLU A 468 17.40 0.75 15.33
N GLN A 469 16.87 0.45 14.13
CA GLN A 469 15.57 -0.19 13.97
C GLN A 469 15.57 -1.59 14.59
N THR A 470 16.60 -2.39 14.30
CA THR A 470 16.75 -3.72 14.89
C THR A 470 16.85 -3.64 16.42
N LEU A 471 17.57 -2.66 16.96
CA LEU A 471 17.63 -2.42 18.40
C LEU A 471 16.27 -2.02 18.97
N SER A 472 15.54 -1.12 18.32
CA SER A 472 14.20 -0.69 18.72
C SER A 472 13.22 -1.87 18.76
N ASP A 473 13.26 -2.72 17.74
CA ASP A 473 12.47 -3.93 17.61
C ASP A 473 12.79 -4.92 18.75
N ILE A 474 14.07 -5.18 19.03
CA ILE A 474 14.51 -6.06 20.12
C ILE A 474 14.14 -5.50 21.49
N LEU A 475 14.31 -4.19 21.72
CA LEU A 475 13.94 -3.55 22.97
C LEU A 475 12.44 -3.71 23.25
N TYR A 476 11.59 -3.56 22.23
CA TYR A 476 10.16 -3.83 22.37
C TYR A 476 9.89 -5.29 22.77
N LEU A 477 10.52 -6.25 22.09
CA LEU A 477 10.37 -7.67 22.39
C LEU A 477 10.89 -8.06 23.77
N ALA A 478 11.94 -7.39 24.27
CA ALA A 478 12.57 -7.67 25.56
C ALA A 478 11.89 -6.98 26.74
N THR A 479 11.38 -5.75 26.56
CA THR A 479 10.68 -5.01 27.63
C THR A 479 9.23 -5.44 27.81
N THR A 480 8.65 -6.05 26.78
CA THR A 480 7.39 -6.79 26.90
C THR A 480 7.70 -8.15 27.54
N ASP A 481 8.07 -8.15 28.83
CA ASP A 481 8.29 -9.35 29.66
C ASP A 481 6.99 -10.21 29.65
N GLY A 482 6.89 -11.14 28.71
CA GLY A 482 5.76 -12.05 28.54
C GLY A 482 4.90 -11.74 27.31
N LEU A 483 4.95 -12.63 26.31
CA LEU A 483 3.86 -12.87 25.36
C LEU A 483 2.62 -13.40 26.10
N ASN A 484 2.05 -12.66 27.05
CA ASN A 484 0.61 -12.74 27.30
C ASN A 484 -0.07 -11.91 26.21
N LEU A 485 -0.08 -12.49 25.02
CA LEU A 485 -0.94 -12.09 23.92
C LEU A 485 -2.38 -12.33 24.35
N ASN A 486 -2.94 -11.48 25.22
CA ASN A 486 -4.37 -11.35 25.25
C ASN A 486 -4.75 -10.76 23.90
N PRO A 487 -5.42 -11.52 23.01
CA PRO A 487 -5.89 -10.94 21.76
C PRO A 487 -6.76 -9.75 22.16
N VAL A 488 -6.47 -8.58 21.59
CA VAL A 488 -7.44 -7.49 21.61
C VAL A 488 -8.72 -8.13 21.07
N PRO A 489 -9.78 -8.30 21.88
CA PRO A 489 -10.97 -8.95 21.38
C PRO A 489 -11.43 -8.12 20.18
N PRO A 490 -11.81 -8.77 19.06
CA PRO A 490 -12.37 -8.04 17.94
C PRO A 490 -13.50 -7.19 18.52
N LYS A 491 -13.41 -5.86 18.34
CA LYS A 491 -14.54 -4.99 18.66
C LYS A 491 -15.70 -5.53 17.84
N ARG A 492 -16.60 -6.29 18.48
CA ARG A 492 -17.90 -6.60 17.93
C ARG A 492 -18.47 -5.26 17.53
N GLU A 493 -18.88 -5.13 16.26
CA GLU A 493 -19.68 -4.00 15.82
C GLU A 493 -20.76 -3.78 16.89
N VAL A 494 -20.66 -2.67 17.60
CA VAL A 494 -21.73 -2.21 18.48
C VAL A 494 -22.85 -1.89 17.52
N LYS A 495 -23.76 -2.85 17.31
CA LYS A 495 -25.09 -2.56 16.81
C LYS A 495 -25.65 -1.54 17.77
N ARG A 496 -25.76 -0.30 17.31
CA ARG A 496 -26.58 0.71 17.96
C ARG A 496 -28.02 0.22 17.85
N GLU A 497 -28.46 -0.55 18.83
CA GLU A 497 -29.88 -0.75 19.10
C GLU A 497 -30.39 0.52 19.77
N VAL A 498 -30.96 1.40 18.96
CA VAL A 498 -31.79 2.51 19.41
C VAL A 498 -33.24 2.03 19.30
N LYS A 499 -33.82 1.66 20.44
CA LYS A 499 -35.26 1.46 20.79
C LYS A 499 -35.25 0.60 22.06
N GLN A 500 -35.93 0.88 23.18
CA GLN A 500 -37.12 1.64 23.51
C GLN A 500 -37.05 1.84 25.04
N GLU A 501 -37.01 3.08 25.53
CA GLU A 501 -37.40 3.41 26.92
C GLU A 501 -38.05 4.80 26.89
N LEU A 502 -39.30 4.81 26.44
CA LEU A 502 -40.27 5.89 26.62
C LEU A 502 -41.64 5.22 26.73
N GLU A 503 -41.86 4.50 27.83
CA GLU A 503 -43.18 4.05 28.29
C GLU A 503 -42.98 3.38 29.65
N GLU A 504 -42.75 4.18 30.70
CA GLU A 504 -43.05 3.82 32.10
C GLU A 504 -42.80 5.01 33.04
N THR A 505 -43.47 6.14 32.77
CA THR A 505 -43.87 7.12 33.80
C THR A 505 -45.13 7.84 33.31
N ALA A 506 -46.22 7.09 33.27
CA ALA A 506 -47.57 7.62 33.21
C ALA A 506 -48.48 6.57 33.84
N ASP A 507 -48.46 6.53 35.17
CA ASP A 507 -49.63 6.30 36.03
C ASP A 507 -49.32 6.79 37.45
#